data_AF-A0A524RSY0-F1
#
_entry.id   AF-A0A524RSY0-F1
#
_cell.length_a   1.000
_cell.length_b   1.000
_cell.length_c   1.000
_cell.angle_alpha   90.00
_cell.angle_beta   90.00
_cell.angle_gamma   90.00
#
_symmetry.space_group_name_H-M   'P 1'
#
loop_
_entity.id
_entity.type
_entity.pdbx_description
1 polymer ?
#
loop_
_entity_poly.entity_id
_entity_poly.type
_entity_poly.pdbx_seq_one_letter_code
_entity_poly.pdbx_strand_id
1 'polypeptide(L)'
;ALLAKPGYFGSLYLSRLAVLVEHHQVLQSIPAGAAIAAPSHLAPHLSHRPTVELLRSPPGEAELRRWDHALLNPGDPGWGSSPAVMEQARQRFSAAGWRCQSVAADGLTLCRKPDRPG
;
A
#
# COMPACT_ATOMS: atom_id res chain seq x y z
N ALA A 1 26.92 -24.93 7.28
CA ALA A 1 26.48 -23.60 6.80
C ALA A 1 26.43 -23.65 5.27
N LEU A 2 25.25 -23.58 4.66
CA LEU A 2 25.13 -23.44 3.21
C LEU A 2 25.33 -21.96 2.88
N LEU A 3 26.52 -21.63 2.38
CA LEU A 3 26.82 -20.37 1.69
C LEU A 3 25.73 -20.17 0.64
N ALA A 4 25.05 -19.02 0.67
CA ALA A 4 23.99 -18.70 -0.28
C ALA A 4 24.47 -18.98 -1.71
N LYS A 5 23.70 -19.78 -2.46
CA LYS A 5 24.06 -20.21 -3.82
C LYS A 5 24.43 -18.98 -4.67
N PRO A 6 25.54 -18.99 -5.43
CA PRO A 6 25.85 -17.90 -6.34
C PRO A 6 24.65 -17.69 -7.28
N GLY A 7 24.04 -16.51 -7.22
CA GLY A 7 22.82 -16.16 -7.96
C GLY A 7 21.50 -16.17 -7.18
N TYR A 8 21.43 -16.74 -5.97
CA TYR A 8 20.19 -16.77 -5.17
C TYR A 8 19.70 -15.37 -4.78
N PHE A 9 20.62 -14.50 -4.34
CA PHE A 9 20.27 -13.11 -4.05
C PHE A 9 20.03 -12.28 -5.31
N GLY A 10 20.68 -12.62 -6.43
CA GLY A 10 20.49 -11.94 -7.70
C GLY A 10 19.09 -12.14 -8.26
N SER A 11 18.58 -13.38 -8.25
CA SER A 11 17.22 -13.67 -8.72
C SER A 11 16.13 -13.07 -7.82
N LEU A 12 16.32 -13.08 -6.49
CA LEU A 12 15.42 -12.43 -5.53
C LEU A 12 15.43 -10.89 -5.66
N TYR A 13 16.58 -10.31 -6.00
CA TYR A 13 16.69 -8.88 -6.24
C TYR A 13 16.00 -8.47 -7.54
N LEU A 14 16.27 -9.21 -8.63
CA LEU A 14 15.66 -8.95 -9.94
C LEU A 14 14.14 -9.12 -9.92
N SER A 15 13.60 -10.10 -9.19
CA SER A 15 12.15 -10.27 -9.06
C SER A 15 11.47 -9.10 -8.34
N ARG A 16 12.18 -8.44 -7.40
CA ARG A 16 11.67 -7.23 -6.73
C ARG A 16 11.76 -5.98 -7.60
N LEU A 17 12.72 -5.88 -8.52
CA LEU A 17 12.89 -4.68 -9.34
C LEU A 17 11.68 -4.38 -10.22
N ALA A 18 11.07 -5.39 -10.86
CA ALA A 18 9.88 -5.18 -11.68
C ALA A 18 8.70 -4.64 -10.85
N VAL A 19 8.48 -5.23 -9.67
CA VAL A 19 7.44 -4.81 -8.71
C VAL A 19 7.69 -3.38 -8.23
N LEU A 20 8.94 -3.00 -7.95
CA LEU A 20 9.30 -1.66 -7.52
C LEU A 20 9.00 -0.59 -8.57
N VAL A 21 9.15 -0.89 -9.87
CA VAL A 21 8.84 0.06 -10.95
C VAL A 21 7.33 0.29 -11.05
N GLU A 22 6.52 -0.77 -11.01
CA GLU A 22 5.06 -0.66 -11.01
C GLU A 22 4.57 0.12 -9.79
N HIS A 23 5.11 -0.19 -8.61
CA HIS A 23 4.78 0.52 -7.37
C HIS A 23 5.12 2.00 -7.50
N HIS A 24 6.31 2.34 -7.99
CA HIS A 24 6.73 3.74 -8.16
C HIS A 24 5.79 4.53 -9.09
N GLN A 25 5.38 3.95 -10.21
CA GLN A 25 4.42 4.58 -11.13
C GLN A 25 3.07 4.83 -10.46
N VAL A 26 2.58 3.87 -9.68
CA VAL A 26 1.35 4.03 -8.88
C VAL A 26 1.52 5.16 -7.88
N LEU A 27 2.64 5.21 -7.15
CA LEU A 27 2.89 6.25 -6.16
C LEU A 27 2.94 7.65 -6.78
N GLN A 28 3.46 7.78 -8.01
CA GLN A 28 3.47 9.04 -8.75
C GLN A 28 2.07 9.48 -9.20
N SER A 29 1.14 8.54 -9.39
CA SER A 29 -0.25 8.85 -9.75
C SER A 29 -1.08 9.45 -8.61
N ILE A 30 -0.61 9.31 -7.37
CA ILE A 30 -1.31 9.81 -6.18
C ILE A 30 -0.92 11.29 -5.96
N PRO A 31 -1.89 12.22 -5.79
CA PRO A 31 -1.59 13.64 -5.58
C PRO A 31 -0.60 13.87 -4.43
N ALA A 32 0.42 14.71 -4.62
CA ALA A 32 1.50 14.88 -3.64
C ALA A 32 1.02 15.35 -2.25
N GLY A 33 -0.07 16.12 -2.19
CA GLY A 33 -0.67 16.60 -0.95
C GLY A 33 -1.65 15.63 -0.26
N ALA A 34 -1.91 14.46 -0.85
CA ALA A 34 -2.89 13.50 -0.32
C ALA A 34 -2.39 12.84 0.97
N ALA A 35 -3.27 12.71 1.96
CA ALA A 35 -3.04 11.90 3.15
C ALA A 35 -3.20 10.42 2.81
N ILE A 36 -2.16 9.62 3.10
CA ILE A 36 -2.09 8.23 2.67
C ILE A 36 -1.85 7.24 3.81
N ALA A 37 -2.60 6.15 3.80
CA ALA A 37 -2.29 4.95 4.58
C ALA A 37 -1.53 3.93 3.73
N ALA A 38 -0.46 3.34 4.25
CA ALA A 38 0.33 2.37 3.50
C ALA A 38 0.94 1.26 4.40
N PRO A 39 1.32 0.11 3.82
CA PRO A 39 2.18 -0.86 4.49
C PRO A 39 3.55 -0.25 4.82
N SER A 40 4.23 -0.80 5.83
CA SER A 40 5.50 -0.24 6.32
C SER A 40 6.62 -0.19 5.28
N HIS A 41 6.64 -1.12 4.33
CA HIS A 41 7.68 -1.18 3.30
C HIS A 41 7.48 -0.10 2.21
N LEU A 42 6.27 0.46 2.06
CA LEU A 42 5.99 1.58 1.14
C LEU A 42 6.19 2.95 1.78
N ALA A 43 6.09 3.05 3.11
CA ALA A 43 6.20 4.33 3.82
C ALA A 43 7.48 5.13 3.51
N PRO A 44 8.70 4.52 3.39
CA PRO A 44 9.90 5.26 3.01
C PRO A 44 9.78 5.96 1.65
N HIS A 45 9.11 5.32 0.68
CA HIS A 45 8.89 5.87 -0.67
C HIS A 45 7.86 7.00 -0.70
N LEU A 46 7.08 7.14 0.37
CA LEU A 46 6.04 8.15 0.53
C LEU A 46 6.48 9.30 1.46
N SER A 47 7.67 9.22 2.05
CA SER A 47 8.16 10.16 3.07
C SER A 47 8.22 11.64 2.64
N HIS A 48 8.18 11.91 1.33
CA HIS A 48 8.09 13.27 0.79
C HIS A 48 6.68 13.87 0.88
N ARG A 49 5.68 13.11 1.32
CA ARG A 49 4.27 13.53 1.44
C ARG A 49 4.01 14.13 2.82
N PRO A 50 3.04 15.06 2.94
CA PRO A 50 2.75 15.73 4.21
C PRO A 50 2.20 14.78 5.28
N THR A 51 1.42 13.77 4.89
CA THR A 51 0.79 12.82 5.82
C THR A 51 0.88 11.40 5.29
N VAL A 52 1.65 10.56 5.98
CA VAL A 52 1.79 9.12 5.70
C VAL A 52 1.59 8.36 6.99
N GLU A 53 0.71 7.36 6.98
CA GLU A 53 0.45 6.53 8.14
C GLU A 53 0.54 5.04 7.83
N LEU A 54 0.96 4.28 8.83
CA LEU A 54 1.11 2.84 8.71
C LEU A 54 -0.21 2.14 8.96
N LEU A 55 -0.63 1.31 8.00
CA LEU A 55 -1.86 0.53 8.11
C LEU A 55 -1.64 -0.75 8.96
N ARG A 56 -1.64 -0.58 10.28
CA ARG A 56 -1.41 -1.67 11.27
C ARG A 56 -2.69 -2.28 11.82
N SER A 57 -3.82 -1.58 11.66
CA SER A 57 -5.14 -2.02 12.09
C SER A 57 -6.19 -1.62 11.04
N PRO A 58 -7.37 -2.27 11.05
CA PRO A 58 -8.48 -1.84 10.21
C PRO A 58 -8.85 -0.38 10.55
N PRO A 59 -9.18 0.45 9.54
CA PRO A 59 -9.53 1.83 9.78
C PRO A 59 -10.89 1.95 10.48
N GLY A 60 -10.97 2.86 11.46
CA GLY A 60 -12.22 3.36 11.99
C GLY A 60 -12.69 4.60 11.24
N GLU A 61 -13.74 5.24 11.76
CA GLU A 61 -14.34 6.42 11.14
C GLU A 61 -13.40 7.63 11.10
N ALA A 62 -12.51 7.75 12.09
CA ALA A 62 -11.55 8.86 12.13
C ALA A 62 -10.50 8.72 11.02
N GLU A 63 -9.96 7.53 10.84
CA GLU A 63 -9.00 7.20 9.78
C GLU A 63 -9.64 7.35 8.40
N LEU A 64 -10.84 6.80 8.21
CA LEU A 64 -11.61 6.95 6.97
C LEU A 64 -11.88 8.42 6.63
N ARG A 65 -12.10 9.29 7.61
CA ARG A 65 -12.31 10.73 7.38
C ARG A 65 -11.02 11.47 7.00
N ARG A 66 -9.87 11.09 7.55
CA ARG A 66 -8.61 11.86 7.39
C ARG A 66 -7.71 11.41 6.26
N TRP A 67 -7.86 10.17 5.78
CA TRP A 67 -7.12 9.70 4.61
C TRP A 67 -7.85 10.01 3.31
N ASP A 68 -7.10 10.27 2.25
CA ASP A 68 -7.62 10.42 0.89
C ASP A 68 -7.38 9.15 0.08
N HIS A 69 -6.25 8.48 0.36
CA HIS A 69 -5.78 7.29 -0.34
C HIS A 69 -5.30 6.23 0.65
N ALA A 70 -5.39 4.96 0.26
CA ALA A 70 -4.79 3.86 0.99
C ALA A 70 -4.19 2.84 0.01
N LEU A 71 -3.03 2.31 0.36
CA LEU A 71 -2.38 1.22 -0.33
C LEU A 71 -2.54 -0.06 0.50
N LEU A 72 -3.00 -1.13 -0.15
CA LEU A 72 -3.18 -2.44 0.47
C LEU A 72 -2.37 -3.47 -0.29
N ASN A 73 -1.64 -4.32 0.41
CA ASN A 73 -0.98 -5.47 -0.20
C ASN A 73 -1.12 -6.66 0.75
N PRO A 74 -2.13 -7.53 0.59
CA PRO A 74 -2.27 -8.72 1.44
C PRO A 74 -1.12 -9.72 1.27
N GLY A 75 -0.44 -9.73 0.12
CA GLY A 75 0.73 -10.57 -0.15
C GLY A 75 2.00 -10.10 0.56
N ASP A 76 2.12 -8.81 0.80
CA ASP A 76 3.16 -8.19 1.64
C ASP A 76 2.52 -7.12 2.55
N PRO A 77 1.97 -7.49 3.72
CA PRO A 77 1.28 -6.53 4.58
C PRO A 77 2.24 -5.56 5.29
N GLY A 78 3.55 -5.79 5.22
CA GLY A 78 4.53 -5.03 5.99
C GLY A 78 4.51 -5.32 7.50
N TRP A 79 5.46 -4.69 8.21
CA TRP A 79 5.69 -4.92 9.62
C TRP A 79 4.59 -4.33 10.51
N GLY A 80 4.14 -5.12 11.49
CA GLY A 80 3.08 -4.72 12.42
C GLY A 80 1.68 -4.75 11.82
N SER A 81 1.51 -5.38 10.66
CA SER A 81 0.23 -5.64 10.01
C SER A 81 0.13 -7.12 9.61
N SER A 82 -0.99 -7.51 9.02
CA SER A 82 -1.21 -8.89 8.55
C SER A 82 -2.13 -8.91 7.32
N PRO A 83 -2.17 -10.03 6.57
CA PRO A 83 -3.09 -10.15 5.44
C PRO A 83 -4.55 -9.97 5.88
N ALA A 84 -4.90 -10.40 7.10
CA ALA A 84 -6.23 -10.22 7.67
C ALA A 84 -6.55 -8.73 7.93
N VAL A 85 -5.59 -7.95 8.42
CA VAL A 85 -5.76 -6.50 8.59
C VAL A 85 -5.97 -5.82 7.24
N MET A 86 -5.19 -6.19 6.22
CA MET A 86 -5.34 -5.64 4.86
C MET A 86 -6.72 -5.94 4.27
N GLU A 87 -7.21 -7.16 4.45
CA GLU A 87 -8.52 -7.58 3.95
C GLU A 87 -9.67 -6.90 4.71
N GLN A 88 -9.58 -6.80 6.04
CA GLN A 88 -10.56 -6.04 6.83
C GLN A 88 -10.56 -4.55 6.46
N ALA A 89 -9.38 -3.97 6.21
CA ALA A 89 -9.27 -2.60 5.73
C ALA A 89 -9.93 -2.43 4.36
N ARG A 90 -9.71 -3.36 3.42
CA ARG A 90 -10.38 -3.37 2.11
C ARG A 90 -11.90 -3.36 2.27
N GLN A 91 -12.44 -4.21 3.13
CA GLN A 91 -13.87 -4.28 3.42
C GLN A 91 -14.40 -2.97 4.00
N ARG A 92 -13.67 -2.34 4.94
CA ARG A 92 -14.03 -1.04 5.51
C ARG A 92 -14.04 0.07 4.47
N PHE A 93 -13.03 0.13 3.60
CA PHE A 93 -12.98 1.08 2.50
C PHE A 93 -14.15 0.89 1.54
N SER A 94 -14.42 -0.35 1.12
CA SER A 94 -15.56 -0.65 0.23
C SER A 94 -16.91 -0.30 0.88
N ALA A 95 -17.10 -0.61 2.17
CA ALA A 95 -18.31 -0.22 2.91
C ALA A 95 -18.47 1.30 3.02
N ALA A 96 -17.36 2.04 3.08
CA ALA A 96 -17.34 3.50 3.08
C ALA A 96 -17.43 4.13 1.67
N GLY A 97 -17.67 3.33 0.63
CA GLY A 97 -17.80 3.80 -0.75
C GLY A 97 -16.49 4.16 -1.45
N TRP A 98 -15.35 3.76 -0.89
CA TRP A 98 -14.05 3.96 -1.54
C TRP A 98 -13.90 3.04 -2.74
N ARG A 99 -13.24 3.54 -3.78
CA ARG A 99 -12.92 2.77 -4.97
C ARG A 99 -11.54 2.14 -4.81
N CYS A 100 -11.49 0.82 -4.66
CA CYS A 100 -10.26 0.04 -4.59
C CYS A 100 -9.99 -0.67 -5.91
N GLN A 101 -8.80 -0.49 -6.47
CA GLN A 101 -8.39 -1.10 -7.74
C GLN A 101 -7.05 -1.80 -7.58
N SER A 102 -6.91 -3.01 -8.12
CA SER A 102 -5.61 -3.66 -8.24
C SER A 102 -4.76 -2.86 -9.25
N VAL A 103 -3.53 -2.53 -8.86
CA VAL A 103 -2.65 -1.62 -9.62
C VAL A 103 -1.27 -2.17 -9.90
N ALA A 104 -0.91 -3.33 -9.32
CA ALA A 104 0.32 -4.04 -9.64
C ALA A 104 0.09 -5.55 -9.65
N ALA A 105 0.99 -6.27 -10.32
CA ALA A 105 0.88 -7.72 -10.49
C ALA A 105 1.04 -8.51 -9.18
N ASP A 106 1.66 -7.92 -8.17
CA ASP A 106 1.89 -8.53 -6.85
C ASP A 106 0.69 -8.43 -5.89
N GLY A 107 -0.42 -7.84 -6.36
CA GLY A 107 -1.63 -7.67 -5.56
C GLY A 107 -1.70 -6.34 -4.81
N LEU A 108 -0.79 -5.39 -5.08
CA LEU A 108 -0.95 -4.02 -4.60
C LEU A 108 -2.26 -3.42 -5.10
N THR A 109 -3.06 -2.93 -4.18
CA THR A 109 -4.35 -2.31 -4.41
C THR A 109 -4.31 -0.86 -3.96
N LEU A 110 -4.75 0.06 -4.83
CA LEU A 110 -4.95 1.46 -4.51
C LEU A 110 -6.42 1.72 -4.22
N CYS A 111 -6.71 2.15 -3.00
CA CYS A 111 -8.03 2.61 -2.58
C CYS A 111 -8.07 4.13 -2.57
N ARG A 112 -9.09 4.71 -3.20
CA ARG A 112 -9.32 6.16 -3.27
C ARG A 112 -10.66 6.50 -2.64
N LYS A 113 -10.68 7.52 -1.77
CA LYS A 113 -11.92 8.07 -1.24
C LYS A 113 -12.79 8.59 -2.40
N PRO A 114 -14.12 8.43 -2.37
CA PRO A 114 -14.99 9.03 -3.37
C PRO A 114 -14.85 10.56 -3.32
N ASP A 115 -14.82 11.21 -4.49
CA ASP A 115 -14.87 12.66 -4.56
C ASP A 115 -16.15 13.13 -3.88
N ARG A 116 -16.01 14.01 -2.88
CA ARG A 116 -17.18 14.62 -2.24
C ARG A 116 -17.85 15.49 -3.31
N PRO A 117 -19.16 15.34 -3.60
CA PRO A 117 -19.86 16.32 -4.40
C PRO A 117 -19.72 17.67 -3.68
N GLY A 118 -19.16 18.65 -4.39
CA GLY A 118 -18.95 20.01 -3.89
C GLY A 118 -20.25 20.71 -3.55
#